data_AF-A0A329VNF7-F1
#
_entry.id   AF-A0A329VNF7-F1
#
_cell.length_a   1.000
_cell.length_b   1.000
_cell.length_c   1.000
_cell.angle_alpha   90.00
_cell.angle_beta   90.00
_cell.angle_gamma   90.00
#
_symmetry.space_group_name_H-M   'P 1'
#
loop_
_entity.id
_entity.type
_entity.pdbx_description
1 polymer ?
#
loop_
_entity_poly.entity_id
_entity_poly.type
_entity_poly.pdbx_seq_one_letter_code
_entity_poly.pdbx_strand_id
1 'polypeptide(L)'
;MALNYLDLDDKTREHMLLEIQFDKENNNFYYSNYLSEEGKSLWPLLLEESVQYDDTWLENEIRSRGMLAQFYTKRKPKSTELMQARVPITAAQTLAEGEFSRLYARGLCSAVVSEGGSIVEAYRARVSTNPRPESAAIIGKQFSAQAVLNDLRSNPGVDSALGVPPGPNSGISLKRVK
;
A
#
# COMPACT_ATOMS: atom_id res chain seq x y z
N MET A 1 2.26 -14.56 0.41
CA MET A 1 3.46 -14.52 1.27
C MET A 1 3.69 -13.06 1.60
N ALA A 2 3.74 -12.75 2.88
CA ALA A 2 3.88 -11.38 3.36
C ALA A 2 5.16 -10.73 2.85
N LEU A 3 5.11 -9.42 2.62
CA LEU A 3 6.31 -8.62 2.54
C LEU A 3 7.02 -8.60 3.90
N ASN A 4 8.35 -8.73 3.89
CA ASN A 4 9.14 -8.63 5.11
C ASN A 4 9.34 -7.16 5.48
N TYR A 5 8.49 -6.63 6.36
CA TYR A 5 8.56 -5.25 6.85
C TYR A 5 9.54 -5.10 8.03
N LEU A 6 10.75 -4.62 7.75
CA LEU A 6 11.84 -4.57 8.75
C LEU A 6 11.57 -3.65 9.94
N ASP A 7 10.86 -2.55 9.75
CA ASP A 7 10.59 -1.54 10.80
C ASP A 7 9.09 -1.46 11.14
N LEU A 8 8.37 -2.58 11.04
CA LEU A 8 6.95 -2.68 11.47
C LEU A 8 6.87 -2.92 12.99
N ASP A 9 7.45 -2.00 13.75
CA ASP A 9 7.43 -1.96 15.21
C ASP A 9 6.21 -1.20 15.76
N ASP A 10 6.05 -1.17 17.08
CA ASP A 10 4.94 -0.50 17.75
C ASP A 10 4.85 0.99 17.40
N LYS A 11 6.00 1.65 17.15
CA LYS A 11 6.04 3.08 16.83
C LYS A 11 5.56 3.34 15.41
N THR A 12 5.98 2.53 14.47
CA THR A 12 5.47 2.56 13.09
C THR A 12 3.98 2.23 13.06
N ARG A 13 3.52 1.24 13.84
CA ARG A 13 2.09 0.90 13.93
C ARG A 13 1.25 2.03 14.52
N GLU A 14 1.73 2.71 15.57
CA GLU A 14 1.10 3.93 16.10
C GLU A 14 0.92 4.97 15.00
N HIS A 15 1.98 5.22 14.22
CA HIS A 15 1.91 6.18 13.12
C HIS A 15 1.04 5.71 11.95
N MET A 16 0.99 4.41 11.65
CA MET A 16 0.02 3.87 10.68
C MET A 16 -1.42 4.18 11.09
N LEU A 17 -1.76 4.07 12.38
CA LEU A 17 -3.10 4.46 12.87
C LEU A 17 -3.36 5.96 12.70
N LEU A 18 -2.35 6.80 12.98
CA LEU A 18 -2.45 8.25 12.74
C LEU A 18 -2.67 8.57 11.25
N GLU A 19 -2.04 7.83 10.34
CA GLU A 19 -2.26 7.99 8.90
C GLU A 19 -3.66 7.55 8.46
N ILE A 20 -4.21 6.48 9.05
CA ILE A 20 -5.61 6.07 8.83
C ILE A 20 -6.57 7.16 9.32
N GLN A 21 -6.30 7.73 10.51
CA GLN A 21 -7.12 8.81 11.03
C GLN A 21 -7.05 10.06 10.13
N PHE A 22 -5.86 10.39 9.63
CA PHE A 22 -5.68 11.43 8.63
C PHE A 22 -6.54 11.17 7.37
N ASP A 23 -6.58 9.93 6.87
CA ASP A 23 -7.40 9.60 5.70
C ASP A 23 -8.91 9.65 5.99
N LYS A 24 -9.34 9.29 7.21
CA LYS A 24 -10.74 9.45 7.66
C LYS A 24 -11.15 10.92 7.67
N GLU A 25 -10.32 11.80 8.23
CA GLU A 25 -10.60 13.23 8.34
C GLU A 25 -10.62 13.96 6.99
N ASN A 26 -9.76 13.51 6.06
CA ASN A 26 -9.62 14.14 4.74
C ASN A 26 -10.36 13.40 3.61
N ASN A 27 -11.09 12.33 3.93
CA ASN A 27 -11.74 11.43 2.97
C ASN A 27 -10.80 10.98 1.85
N ASN A 28 -9.60 10.52 2.23
CA ASN A 28 -8.47 10.28 1.33
C ASN A 28 -8.17 8.79 1.09
N PHE A 29 -9.05 7.89 1.55
CA PHE A 29 -8.88 6.46 1.30
C PHE A 29 -8.92 6.14 -0.20
N TYR A 30 -8.00 5.29 -0.63
CA TYR A 30 -8.11 4.66 -1.94
C TYR A 30 -9.12 3.52 -1.90
N TYR A 31 -10.15 3.61 -2.74
CA TYR A 31 -11.13 2.56 -2.96
C TYR A 31 -10.86 1.88 -4.29
N SER A 32 -10.37 0.64 -4.23
CA SER A 32 -10.14 -0.14 -5.44
C SER A 32 -11.42 -0.42 -6.21
N ASN A 33 -11.33 -0.41 -7.54
CA ASN A 33 -12.41 -0.83 -8.44
C ASN A 33 -12.78 -2.31 -8.28
N TYR A 34 -11.97 -3.09 -7.55
CA TYR A 34 -12.26 -4.50 -7.26
C TYR A 34 -13.14 -4.70 -6.04
N LEU A 35 -13.30 -3.70 -5.17
CA LEU A 35 -14.18 -3.80 -4.01
C LEU A 35 -15.65 -3.73 -4.43
N SER A 36 -16.51 -4.52 -3.79
CA SER A 36 -17.96 -4.32 -3.85
C SER A 36 -18.35 -3.06 -3.08
N GLU A 37 -19.61 -2.63 -3.19
CA GLU A 37 -20.09 -1.47 -2.41
C GLU A 37 -20.02 -1.74 -0.89
N GLU A 38 -20.37 -2.96 -0.47
CA GLU A 38 -20.19 -3.42 0.92
C GLU A 38 -18.71 -3.45 1.30
N GLY A 39 -17.85 -3.94 0.40
CA GLY A 39 -16.40 -3.97 0.60
C GLY A 39 -15.82 -2.58 0.80
N LYS A 40 -16.27 -1.58 0.03
CA LYS A 40 -15.86 -0.18 0.21
C LYS A 40 -16.29 0.37 1.57
N SER A 41 -17.50 0.04 2.02
CA SER A 41 -17.99 0.50 3.33
C SER A 41 -17.19 -0.07 4.50
N LEU A 42 -16.71 -1.30 4.39
CA LEU A 42 -15.92 -1.99 5.40
C LEU A 42 -14.41 -1.68 5.31
N TRP A 43 -13.97 -1.10 4.19
CA TRP A 43 -12.56 -0.93 3.88
C TRP A 43 -11.77 -0.12 4.92
N PRO A 44 -12.25 1.06 5.38
CA PRO A 44 -11.51 1.84 6.38
C PRO A 44 -11.32 1.09 7.70
N LEU A 45 -12.34 0.36 8.15
CA LEU A 45 -12.27 -0.43 9.39
C LEU A 45 -11.28 -1.59 9.24
N LEU A 46 -11.31 -2.31 8.11
CA LEU A 46 -10.41 -3.42 7.89
C LEU A 46 -8.94 -2.97 7.81
N LEU A 47 -8.66 -1.81 7.20
CA LEU A 47 -7.32 -1.23 7.20
C LEU A 47 -6.83 -0.93 8.61
N GLU A 48 -7.71 -0.42 9.49
CA GLU A 48 -7.39 -0.16 10.90
C GLU A 48 -7.06 -1.43 11.67
N GLU A 49 -7.86 -2.49 11.50
CA GLU A 49 -7.59 -3.80 12.10
C GLU A 49 -6.26 -4.39 11.60
N SER A 50 -5.93 -4.19 10.32
CA SER A 50 -4.70 -4.71 9.72
C SER A 50 -3.42 -4.18 10.38
N VAL A 51 -3.48 -3.01 11.03
CA VAL A 51 -2.32 -2.42 11.72
C VAL A 51 -1.84 -3.29 12.89
N GLN A 52 -2.59 -4.28 13.35
CA GLN A 52 -2.13 -5.26 14.34
C GLN A 52 -1.44 -6.49 13.73
N TYR A 53 -1.49 -6.63 12.40
CA TYR A 53 -1.03 -7.82 11.67
C TYR A 53 -0.12 -7.43 10.49
N ASP A 54 -0.34 -8.02 9.32
CA ASP A 54 0.41 -7.85 8.08
C ASP A 54 -0.50 -7.88 6.83
N ASP A 55 0.12 -7.75 5.65
CA ASP A 55 -0.54 -7.79 4.35
C ASP A 55 -1.18 -9.15 4.02
N THR A 56 -0.65 -10.26 4.56
CA THR A 56 -1.23 -11.60 4.35
C THR A 56 -2.49 -11.79 5.17
N TRP A 57 -2.52 -11.30 6.41
CA TRP A 57 -3.74 -11.24 7.22
C TRP A 57 -4.82 -10.40 6.52
N LEU A 58 -4.45 -9.22 6.02
CA LEU A 58 -5.36 -8.35 5.29
C LEU A 58 -5.92 -9.03 4.02
N GLU A 59 -5.07 -9.72 3.25
CA GLU A 59 -5.51 -10.51 2.09
C GLU A 59 -6.59 -11.54 2.47
N ASN A 60 -6.33 -12.29 3.54
CA ASN A 60 -7.23 -13.35 4.00
C ASN A 60 -8.58 -12.78 4.43
N GLU A 61 -8.59 -11.64 5.13
CA GLU A 61 -9.81 -10.98 5.56
C GLU A 61 -10.63 -10.40 4.40
N ILE A 62 -9.98 -9.85 3.37
CA ILE A 62 -10.67 -9.42 2.14
C ILE A 62 -11.41 -10.61 1.50
N ARG A 63 -10.79 -11.80 1.49
CA ARG A 63 -11.39 -13.02 0.93
C ARG A 63 -12.50 -13.57 1.83
N SER A 64 -12.25 -13.71 3.13
CA SER A 64 -13.16 -14.34 4.10
C SER A 64 -14.46 -13.53 4.25
N ARG A 65 -14.36 -12.21 4.22
CA ARG A 65 -15.51 -11.28 4.30
C ARG A 65 -16.20 -11.03 2.96
N GLY A 66 -15.70 -11.61 1.86
CA GLY A 66 -16.32 -11.49 0.54
C GLY A 66 -16.36 -10.06 -0.01
N MET A 67 -15.32 -9.25 0.26
CA MET A 67 -15.33 -7.81 -0.03
C MET A 67 -15.12 -7.45 -1.50
N LEU A 68 -14.81 -8.41 -2.36
CA LEU A 68 -14.55 -8.19 -3.78
C LEU A 68 -15.82 -8.35 -4.61
N ALA A 69 -16.00 -7.44 -5.57
CA ALA A 69 -17.02 -7.59 -6.59
C ALA A 69 -16.72 -8.79 -7.51
N GLN A 70 -17.74 -9.35 -8.14
CA GLN A 70 -17.54 -10.39 -9.16
C GLN A 70 -16.99 -9.81 -10.46
N PHE A 71 -17.45 -8.61 -10.82
CA PHE A 71 -17.06 -7.89 -12.02
C PHE A 71 -16.71 -6.44 -11.67
N TYR A 72 -15.80 -5.86 -12.45
CA TYR A 72 -15.45 -4.46 -12.37
C TYR A 72 -15.54 -3.82 -13.75
N THR A 73 -15.85 -2.53 -13.75
CA THR A 73 -15.91 -1.72 -14.97
C THR A 73 -14.51 -1.26 -15.36
N LYS A 74 -14.13 -1.47 -16.61
CA LYS A 74 -12.90 -0.91 -17.19
C LYS A 74 -13.14 -0.34 -18.57
N ARG A 75 -12.27 0.55 -19.04
CA ARG A 75 -12.29 1.02 -20.44
C ARG A 75 -11.88 -0.10 -21.39
N LYS A 76 -12.56 -0.19 -22.52
CA LYS A 76 -12.12 -1.08 -23.61
C LYS A 76 -10.76 -0.62 -24.15
N PRO A 77 -9.85 -1.54 -24.52
CA PRO A 77 -8.62 -1.17 -25.18
C PRO A 77 -8.89 -0.34 -26.44
N LYS A 78 -8.23 0.81 -26.59
CA LYS A 78 -8.36 1.72 -27.74
C LYS A 78 -9.77 2.28 -27.99
N SER A 79 -10.63 2.34 -26.97
CA SER A 79 -11.96 2.96 -27.07
C SER A 79 -12.31 3.72 -25.78
N THR A 80 -13.23 4.68 -25.90
CA THR A 80 -13.82 5.40 -24.75
C THR A 80 -14.97 4.62 -24.10
N GLU A 81 -15.43 3.54 -24.73
CA GLU A 81 -16.49 2.68 -24.20
C GLU A 81 -16.05 1.90 -22.95
N LEU A 82 -17.00 1.69 -22.05
CA LEU A 82 -16.83 0.86 -20.86
C LEU A 82 -17.16 -0.61 -21.16
N MET A 83 -16.46 -1.52 -20.49
CA MET A 83 -16.73 -2.96 -20.49
C MET A 83 -16.70 -3.51 -19.06
N GLN A 84 -17.47 -4.57 -18.84
CA GLN A 84 -17.38 -5.39 -17.63
C GLN A 84 -16.26 -6.42 -17.80
N ALA A 85 -15.43 -6.58 -16.79
CA ALA A 85 -14.42 -7.62 -16.71
C ALA A 85 -14.54 -8.35 -15.37
N ARG A 86 -14.23 -9.64 -15.33
CA ARG A 86 -14.20 -10.39 -14.08
C ARG A 86 -13.05 -9.87 -13.21
N VAL A 87 -13.29 -9.69 -11.91
CA VAL A 87 -12.24 -9.34 -10.96
C VAL A 87 -11.16 -10.45 -10.95
N PRO A 88 -9.87 -10.11 -11.07
CA PRO A 88 -8.79 -11.10 -11.05
C PRO A 88 -8.77 -11.91 -9.75
N ILE A 89 -8.40 -13.19 -9.82
CA ILE A 89 -8.24 -14.05 -8.63
C ILE A 89 -7.16 -13.54 -7.65
N THR A 90 -6.22 -12.74 -8.16
CA THR A 90 -5.13 -12.10 -7.41
C THR A 90 -5.54 -10.73 -6.84
N ALA A 91 -6.79 -10.29 -7.01
CA ALA A 91 -7.22 -8.95 -6.60
C ALA A 91 -7.09 -8.72 -5.10
N ALA A 92 -7.46 -9.70 -4.26
CA ALA A 92 -7.30 -9.61 -2.81
C ALA A 92 -5.84 -9.40 -2.42
N GLN A 93 -4.95 -10.25 -2.95
CA GLN A 93 -3.50 -10.13 -2.73
C GLN A 93 -2.96 -8.78 -3.20
N THR A 94 -3.32 -8.36 -4.41
CA THR A 94 -2.83 -7.12 -5.03
C THR A 94 -3.26 -5.89 -4.22
N LEU A 95 -4.51 -5.89 -3.73
CA LEU A 95 -5.05 -4.82 -2.91
C LEU A 95 -4.39 -4.79 -1.54
N ALA A 96 -4.32 -5.94 -0.85
CA ALA A 96 -3.72 -6.04 0.47
C ALA A 96 -2.24 -5.64 0.47
N GLU A 97 -1.44 -6.23 -0.42
CA GLU A 97 0.00 -5.94 -0.52
C GLU A 97 0.26 -4.47 -0.86
N GLY A 98 -0.47 -3.92 -1.83
CA GLY A 98 -0.30 -2.54 -2.27
C GLY A 98 -0.65 -1.52 -1.20
N GLU A 99 -1.85 -1.65 -0.61
CA GLU A 99 -2.35 -0.66 0.34
C GLU A 99 -1.69 -0.79 1.71
N PHE A 100 -1.41 -2.02 2.17
CA PHE A 100 -0.64 -2.20 3.40
C PHE A 100 0.79 -1.69 3.24
N SER A 101 1.45 -1.95 2.10
CA SER A 101 2.79 -1.42 1.85
C SER A 101 2.82 0.10 1.80
N ARG A 102 1.79 0.75 1.24
CA ARG A 102 1.66 2.21 1.26
C ARG A 102 1.43 2.76 2.65
N LEU A 103 0.53 2.13 3.40
CA LEU A 103 0.24 2.52 4.78
C LEU A 103 1.47 2.39 5.66
N TYR A 104 2.19 1.26 5.56
CA TYR A 104 3.47 1.05 6.24
C TYR A 104 4.48 2.13 5.86
N ALA A 105 4.66 2.43 4.57
CA ALA A 105 5.61 3.46 4.14
C ALA A 105 5.26 4.84 4.71
N ARG A 106 3.99 5.22 4.72
CA ARG A 106 3.52 6.47 5.35
C ARG A 106 3.76 6.46 6.86
N GLY A 107 3.35 5.40 7.56
CA GLY A 107 3.53 5.25 8.99
C GLY A 107 5.01 5.32 9.39
N LEU A 108 5.87 4.63 8.65
CA LEU A 108 7.32 4.66 8.87
C LEU A 108 7.89 6.07 8.66
N CYS A 109 7.58 6.73 7.54
CA CYS A 109 8.09 8.07 7.27
C CYS A 109 7.60 9.08 8.31
N SER A 110 6.34 8.96 8.74
CA SER A 110 5.75 9.78 9.80
C SER A 110 6.46 9.56 11.14
N ALA A 111 6.73 8.29 11.51
CA ALA A 111 7.49 7.94 12.71
C ALA A 111 8.92 8.50 12.67
N VAL A 112 9.64 8.32 11.56
CA VAL A 112 11.00 8.85 11.37
C VAL A 112 11.03 10.36 11.55
N VAL A 113 10.08 11.09 10.94
CA VAL A 113 9.98 12.55 11.08
C VAL A 113 9.67 12.94 12.53
N SER A 114 8.77 12.22 13.21
CA SER A 114 8.41 12.51 14.61
C SER A 114 9.59 12.40 15.58
N GLU A 115 10.57 11.56 15.25
CA GLU A 115 11.78 11.32 16.02
C GLU A 115 12.95 12.25 15.62
N GLY A 116 12.73 13.20 14.70
CA GLY A 116 13.76 14.11 14.20
C GLY A 116 14.65 13.52 13.10
N GLY A 117 14.35 12.32 12.61
CA GLY A 117 14.97 11.74 11.43
C GLY A 117 14.45 12.38 10.14
N SER A 118 15.22 12.27 9.06
CA SER A 118 14.87 12.89 7.77
C SER A 118 14.98 11.96 6.58
N ILE A 119 15.58 10.77 6.76
CA ILE A 119 15.94 9.87 5.66
C ILE A 119 15.40 8.46 5.91
N VAL A 120 14.88 7.84 4.85
CA VAL A 120 14.54 6.42 4.77
C VAL A 120 15.23 5.80 3.55
N GLU A 121 15.47 4.49 3.57
CA GLU A 121 16.15 3.77 2.50
C GLU A 121 15.24 2.68 1.90
N ALA A 122 15.24 2.56 0.58
CA ALA A 122 14.54 1.48 -0.09
C ALA A 122 15.31 0.15 -0.02
N TYR A 123 14.59 -0.95 0.22
CA TYR A 123 15.16 -2.30 0.29
C TYR A 123 14.22 -3.34 -0.31
N ARG A 124 14.73 -4.56 -0.49
CA ARG A 124 13.96 -5.71 -0.99
C ARG A 124 13.19 -6.38 0.17
N ALA A 125 11.88 -6.24 0.17
CA ALA A 125 10.98 -6.84 1.15
C ALA A 125 10.50 -8.26 0.75
N ARG A 126 10.63 -8.67 -0.52
CA ARG A 126 10.34 -10.05 -0.95
C ARG A 126 11.37 -10.55 -1.96
N VAL A 127 11.82 -11.79 -1.79
CA VAL A 127 12.70 -12.45 -2.76
C VAL A 127 11.99 -12.59 -4.09
N SER A 128 12.63 -12.14 -5.16
CA SER A 128 12.17 -12.31 -6.53
C SER A 128 13.27 -12.98 -7.35
N THR A 129 12.94 -14.06 -8.04
CA THR A 129 13.85 -14.79 -8.93
C THR A 129 14.12 -14.05 -10.24
N ASN A 130 13.20 -13.18 -10.67
CA ASN A 130 13.36 -12.33 -11.85
C ASN A 130 12.90 -10.89 -11.53
N PRO A 131 13.71 -10.11 -10.79
CA PRO A 131 13.32 -8.76 -10.38
C PRO A 131 13.28 -7.83 -11.59
N ARG A 132 12.26 -6.95 -11.63
CA ARG A 132 12.21 -5.88 -12.63
C ARG A 132 13.43 -4.96 -12.46
N PRO A 133 14.13 -4.57 -13.54
CA PRO A 133 15.32 -3.72 -13.45
C PRO A 133 15.08 -2.41 -12.69
N GLU A 134 13.93 -1.77 -12.93
CA GLU A 134 13.50 -0.53 -12.26
C GLU A 134 13.39 -0.69 -10.73
N SER A 135 12.81 -1.80 -10.25
CA SER A 135 12.70 -2.10 -8.82
C SER A 135 14.06 -2.43 -8.21
N ALA A 136 14.97 -3.05 -8.96
CA ALA A 136 16.33 -3.31 -8.49
C ALA A 136 17.15 -2.02 -8.37
N ALA A 137 16.99 -1.09 -9.32
CA ALA A 137 17.74 0.15 -9.40
C ALA A 137 17.45 1.14 -8.26
N ILE A 138 16.39 0.94 -7.48
CA ILE A 138 16.06 1.79 -6.33
C ILE A 138 16.50 1.23 -4.98
N ILE A 139 16.95 -0.03 -4.91
CA ILE A 139 17.45 -0.61 -3.67
C ILE A 139 18.69 0.15 -3.19
N GLY A 140 18.74 0.46 -1.89
CA GLY A 140 19.82 1.23 -1.28
C GLY A 140 19.72 2.74 -1.52
N LYS A 141 18.78 3.21 -2.36
CA LYS A 141 18.54 4.64 -2.50
C LYS A 141 17.87 5.19 -1.24
N GLN A 142 18.33 6.37 -0.86
CA GLN A 142 17.81 7.13 0.26
C GLN A 142 16.83 8.20 -0.24
N PHE A 143 15.78 8.42 0.54
CA PHE A 143 14.71 9.35 0.25
C PHE A 143 14.43 10.22 1.47
N SER A 144 14.00 11.45 1.24
CA SER A 144 13.48 12.29 2.33
C SER A 144 12.19 11.68 2.85
N ALA A 145 12.15 11.37 4.15
CA ALA A 145 10.96 10.81 4.80
C ALA A 145 9.75 11.74 4.62
N GLN A 146 9.95 13.05 4.79
CA GLN A 146 8.89 14.05 4.60
C GLN A 146 8.39 14.10 3.15
N ALA A 147 9.29 14.03 2.18
CA ALA A 147 8.91 14.06 0.76
C ALA A 147 8.08 12.83 0.37
N VAL A 148 8.49 11.64 0.83
CA VAL A 148 7.73 10.40 0.63
C VAL A 148 6.37 10.46 1.30
N LEU A 149 6.30 10.89 2.57
CA LEU A 149 5.04 11.03 3.29
C LEU A 149 4.06 11.95 2.57
N ASN A 150 4.54 13.11 2.12
CA ASN A 150 3.71 14.09 1.41
C ASN A 150 3.22 13.53 0.06
N ASP A 151 4.11 12.91 -0.72
CA ASP A 151 3.75 12.31 -2.00
C ASP A 151 2.66 11.23 -1.85
N LEU A 152 2.82 10.34 -0.87
CA LEU A 152 1.86 9.26 -0.64
C LEU A 152 0.52 9.74 -0.08
N ARG A 153 0.50 10.82 0.71
CA ARG A 153 -0.74 11.47 1.15
C ARG A 153 -1.48 12.15 -0.01
N SER A 154 -0.75 12.81 -0.91
CA SER A 154 -1.35 13.54 -2.03
C SER A 154 -1.80 12.65 -3.19
N ASN A 155 -1.27 11.43 -3.31
CA ASN A 155 -1.51 10.54 -4.45
C ASN A 155 -2.03 9.14 -4.01
N PRO A 156 -3.24 9.05 -3.43
CA PRO A 156 -3.83 7.77 -3.04
C PRO A 156 -4.10 6.89 -4.26
N GLY A 157 -3.70 5.61 -4.20
CA GLY A 157 -3.95 4.62 -5.25
C GLY A 157 -3.24 4.85 -6.60
N VAL A 158 -2.36 5.83 -6.69
CA VAL A 158 -1.56 6.14 -7.89
C VAL A 158 -0.10 5.96 -7.57
N ASP A 159 0.67 5.33 -8.47
CA ASP A 159 2.11 5.13 -8.32
C ASP A 159 2.83 6.41 -7.85
N SER A 160 3.64 6.27 -6.80
CA SER A 160 4.38 7.37 -6.19
C SER A 160 5.26 8.06 -7.24
N ALA A 161 5.27 9.39 -7.24
CA ALA A 161 6.17 10.17 -8.11
C ALA A 161 7.65 9.94 -7.75
N LEU A 162 7.92 9.58 -6.48
CA LEU A 162 9.24 9.20 -5.99
C LEU A 162 9.56 7.71 -6.23
N GLY A 163 8.60 6.94 -6.76
CA GLY A 163 8.76 5.53 -7.09
C GLY A 163 8.81 4.60 -5.87
N VAL A 164 8.36 5.06 -4.68
CA VAL A 164 8.37 4.25 -3.45
C VAL A 164 7.07 4.40 -2.64
N PRO A 165 6.36 3.28 -2.34
CA PRO A 165 6.59 1.94 -2.86
C PRO A 165 6.24 1.86 -4.37
N PRO A 166 7.03 1.12 -5.18
CA PRO A 166 6.83 1.01 -6.63
C PRO A 166 5.70 0.03 -6.95
N GLY A 167 4.46 0.40 -6.62
CA GLY A 167 3.26 -0.37 -6.95
C GLY A 167 3.21 -1.79 -6.36
N PRO A 168 2.08 -2.50 -6.58
CA PRO A 168 1.92 -3.86 -6.09
C PRO A 168 2.84 -4.84 -6.82
N ASN A 169 3.25 -5.91 -6.13
CA ASN A 169 4.10 -6.99 -6.62
C ASN A 169 5.57 -6.65 -6.88
N SER A 170 6.03 -5.43 -6.58
CA SER A 170 7.43 -5.05 -6.76
C SER A 170 8.40 -5.67 -5.76
N GLY A 171 7.89 -6.03 -4.57
CA GLY A 171 8.70 -6.55 -3.47
C GLY A 171 9.70 -5.53 -2.92
N ILE A 172 9.46 -4.23 -3.10
CA ILE A 172 10.29 -3.14 -2.55
C ILE A 172 9.51 -2.41 -1.46
N SER A 173 10.19 -2.10 -0.36
CA SER A 173 9.65 -1.30 0.74
C SER A 173 10.72 -0.36 1.31
N LEU A 174 10.39 0.38 2.37
CA LEU A 174 11.27 1.36 3.03
C LEU A 174 11.67 0.91 4.44
N LYS A 175 12.91 1.22 4.80
CA LYS A 175 13.45 0.99 6.15
C LYS A 175 14.11 2.25 6.69
N ARG A 176 14.31 2.31 8.00
CA ARG A 176 15.11 3.34 8.66
C ARG A 176 16.57 3.26 8.20
N VAL A 177 17.23 4.40 8.12
CA VAL A 177 18.70 4.48 8.00
C VAL A 177 19.27 4.42 9.43
N LYS A 178 20.27 3.57 9.64
CA LYS A 178 20.99 3.47 10.92
C LYS A 178 22.03 4.57 11.06
#